data_AF-B1Y7D2-F1
#
_entry.id   AF-B1Y7D2-F1
#
_cell.length_a   1.000
_cell.length_b   1.000
_cell.length_c   1.000
_cell.angle_alpha   90.00
_cell.angle_beta   90.00
_cell.angle_gamma   90.00
#
_symmetry.space_group_name_H-M   'P 1'
#
loop_
_entity.id
_entity.type
_entity.pdbx_description
1 polymer ?
#
loop_
_entity_poly.entity_id
_entity_poly.type
_entity_poly.pdbx_seq_one_letter_code
_entity_poly.pdbx_strand_id
1 'polypeptide(L)'
;MRTHHRPARLNGATPRPRGAVLLGFLILLAATGWTLSQWSQRAVDERQRDNEAELLWVGGQYRAAIESYFNGTPMGVKQLPLKLEDLIEDKRFPKPRRHLRKAYTDPMTPGKPLELLMQGRQIIGVRSTSGGEPFRRSGFEAGEEKFADAVTYGDWRFVANVRSVASPGAASAPAAAGASAPVTGAQP
;
A
#
# COMPACT_ATOMS: atom_id res chain seq x y z
N MET A 1 -37.46 -88.43 8.94
CA MET A 1 -36.06 -88.43 8.40
C MET A 1 -36.16 -88.00 6.95
N ARG A 2 -35.51 -86.97 6.40
CA ARG A 2 -34.44 -86.05 6.79
C ARG A 2 -34.61 -84.85 5.84
N THR A 3 -34.71 -83.63 6.36
CA THR A 3 -34.74 -82.39 5.57
C THR A 3 -33.33 -82.07 5.07
N HIS A 4 -33.15 -81.87 3.77
CA HIS A 4 -31.89 -81.40 3.21
C HIS A 4 -31.84 -79.87 3.30
N HIS A 5 -31.18 -79.34 4.31
CA HIS A 5 -30.76 -77.94 4.35
C HIS A 5 -29.60 -77.72 3.39
N ARG A 6 -29.78 -76.80 2.43
CA ARG A 6 -28.76 -76.36 1.50
C ARG A 6 -28.07 -75.12 2.11
N PRO A 7 -26.79 -75.17 2.50
CA PRO A 7 -26.12 -73.99 3.04
C PRO A 7 -25.78 -73.01 1.89
N ALA A 8 -26.20 -71.75 2.05
CA ALA A 8 -25.75 -70.63 1.23
C ALA A 8 -24.28 -70.36 1.53
N ARG A 9 -23.42 -70.47 0.50
CA ARG A 9 -22.02 -70.06 0.59
C ARG A 9 -21.94 -68.55 0.44
N LEU A 10 -21.53 -67.87 1.51
CA LEU A 10 -21.13 -66.46 1.46
C LEU A 10 -19.76 -66.40 0.79
N ASN A 11 -19.72 -65.94 -0.46
CA ASN A 11 -18.47 -65.68 -1.18
C ASN A 11 -17.81 -64.41 -0.62
N GLY A 12 -17.03 -64.55 0.44
CA GLY A 12 -16.05 -63.55 0.83
C GLY A 12 -14.84 -63.63 -0.10
N ALA A 13 -14.79 -62.77 -1.12
CA ALA A 13 -13.60 -62.63 -1.95
C ALA A 13 -12.49 -62.00 -1.12
N THR A 14 -11.54 -62.81 -0.63
CA THR A 14 -10.32 -62.29 -0.02
C THR A 14 -9.47 -61.64 -1.11
N PRO A 15 -9.12 -60.34 -1.01
CA PRO A 15 -8.28 -59.70 -1.99
C PRO A 15 -6.92 -60.41 -2.02
N ARG A 16 -6.49 -60.83 -3.20
CA ARG A 16 -5.16 -61.43 -3.41
C ARG A 16 -4.08 -60.48 -2.85
N PRO A 17 -3.03 -61.00 -2.19
CA PRO A 17 -2.05 -60.18 -1.46
C PRO A 17 -1.38 -59.10 -2.34
N ARG A 18 -1.22 -59.37 -3.64
CA ARG A 18 -0.67 -58.42 -4.62
C ARG A 18 -1.58 -57.21 -4.90
N GLY A 19 -2.90 -57.38 -4.82
CA GLY A 19 -3.87 -56.31 -5.02
C GLY A 19 -3.94 -55.35 -3.82
N ALA A 20 -3.83 -55.89 -2.60
CA ALA A 20 -3.82 -55.10 -1.37
C ALA A 20 -2.58 -54.19 -1.28
N VAL A 21 -1.41 -54.66 -1.72
CA VAL A 21 -0.16 -53.85 -1.76
C VAL A 21 -0.28 -52.69 -2.74
N LEU A 22 -0.84 -52.92 -3.94
CA LEU A 22 -1.07 -51.85 -4.92
C LEU A 22 -2.07 -50.80 -4.41
N LEU A 23 -3.14 -51.25 -3.74
CA LEU A 23 -4.14 -50.35 -3.16
C LEU A 23 -3.56 -49.51 -2.01
N GLY A 24 -2.76 -50.12 -1.13
CA GLY A 24 -2.03 -49.41 -0.08
C GLY A 24 -1.04 -48.39 -0.64
N PHE A 25 -0.32 -48.75 -1.71
CA PHE A 25 0.61 -47.83 -2.39
C PHE A 25 -0.10 -46.65 -3.07
N LEU A 26 -1.26 -46.90 -3.71
CA LEU A 26 -2.09 -45.85 -4.28
C LEU A 26 -2.65 -44.90 -3.21
N ILE A 27 -3.08 -45.43 -2.07
CA ILE A 27 -3.54 -44.63 -0.92
C ILE A 27 -2.38 -43.79 -0.35
N LEU A 28 -1.18 -44.36 -0.25
CA LEU A 28 0.01 -43.64 0.21
C LEU A 28 0.37 -42.49 -0.74
N LEU A 29 0.36 -42.75 -2.06
CA LEU A 29 0.59 -41.73 -3.09
C LEU A 29 -0.48 -40.63 -3.05
N ALA A 30 -1.76 -41.00 -2.91
CA ALA A 30 -2.85 -40.05 -2.76
C ALA A 30 -2.70 -39.20 -1.49
N ALA A 31 -2.34 -39.81 -0.36
CA ALA A 31 -2.08 -39.11 0.89
C ALA A 31 -0.89 -38.14 0.76
N THR A 32 0.17 -38.55 0.05
CA THR A 32 1.37 -37.72 -0.17
C THR A 32 1.08 -36.55 -1.11
N GLY A 33 0.21 -36.73 -2.11
CA GLY A 33 -0.25 -35.64 -2.96
C GLY A 33 -1.12 -34.62 -2.22
N TRP A 34 -1.89 -35.07 -1.24
CA TRP A 34 -2.80 -34.20 -0.49
C TRP A 34 -2.09 -33.30 0.53
N THR A 35 -0.96 -33.75 1.11
CA THR A 35 -0.21 -32.95 2.10
C THR A 35 0.48 -31.72 1.50
N LEU A 36 0.73 -31.70 0.18
CA LEU A 36 1.38 -30.56 -0.48
C LEU A 36 0.44 -29.37 -0.77
N SER A 37 -0.88 -29.54 -0.60
CA SER A 37 -1.86 -28.52 -1.03
C SER A 37 -2.01 -27.33 -0.07
N GLN A 38 -1.32 -27.31 1.07
CA GLN A 38 -1.55 -26.32 2.14
C GLN A 38 -0.49 -25.21 2.25
N TRP A 39 0.41 -25.07 1.27
CA TRP A 39 1.56 -24.14 1.35
C TRP A 39 1.61 -23.06 0.26
N SER A 40 0.52 -22.80 -0.47
CA SER A 40 0.54 -21.82 -1.58
C SER A 40 0.02 -20.41 -1.23
N GLN A 41 -0.55 -20.17 -0.04
CA GLN A 41 -1.22 -18.89 0.25
C GLN A 41 -0.28 -17.80 0.81
N ARG A 42 0.88 -18.15 1.38
CA ARG A 42 1.73 -17.18 2.10
C ARG A 42 2.55 -16.24 1.21
N ALA A 43 2.79 -16.61 -0.05
CA ALA A 43 3.64 -15.81 -0.95
C ALA A 43 2.90 -14.64 -1.61
N VAL A 44 1.56 -14.69 -1.67
CA VAL A 44 0.72 -13.64 -2.27
C VAL A 44 0.63 -12.44 -1.32
N ASP A 45 0.53 -12.70 -0.02
CA ASP A 45 0.40 -11.66 1.01
C ASP A 45 1.66 -10.77 1.12
N GLU A 46 2.86 -11.36 0.98
CA GLU A 46 4.12 -10.62 1.13
C GLU A 46 4.30 -9.60 -0.01
N ARG A 47 4.06 -10.01 -1.26
CA ARG A 47 4.21 -9.11 -2.41
C ARG A 47 3.22 -7.97 -2.40
N GLN A 48 2.00 -8.21 -1.95
CA GLN A 48 1.00 -7.14 -1.89
C GLN A 48 1.37 -6.10 -0.82
N ARG A 49 1.95 -6.53 0.33
CA ARG A 49 2.50 -5.61 1.33
C ARG A 49 3.66 -4.77 0.79
N ASP A 50 4.57 -5.39 0.04
CA ASP A 50 5.69 -4.67 -0.60
C ASP A 50 5.18 -3.63 -1.61
N ASN A 51 4.24 -4.03 -2.48
CA ASN A 51 3.63 -3.12 -3.45
C ASN A 51 2.88 -1.96 -2.79
N GLU A 52 2.23 -2.22 -1.65
CA GLU A 52 1.52 -1.22 -0.86
C GLU A 52 2.47 -0.21 -0.22
N ALA A 53 3.58 -0.68 0.35
CA ALA A 53 4.64 0.19 0.85
C ALA A 53 5.26 1.03 -0.27
N GLU A 54 5.48 0.43 -1.43
CA GLU A 54 5.95 1.15 -2.62
C GLU A 54 4.92 2.18 -3.11
N LEU A 55 3.62 1.86 -3.08
CA LEU A 55 2.57 2.81 -3.47
C LEU A 55 2.57 4.05 -2.58
N LEU A 56 2.69 3.86 -1.26
CA LEU A 56 2.80 4.97 -0.31
C LEU A 56 4.04 5.80 -0.56
N TRP A 57 5.18 5.15 -0.81
CA TRP A 57 6.42 5.84 -1.12
C TRP A 57 6.33 6.65 -2.43
N VAL A 58 5.81 6.05 -3.50
CA VAL A 58 5.61 6.71 -4.80
C VAL A 58 4.63 7.88 -4.66
N GLY A 59 3.49 7.66 -3.99
CA GLY A 59 2.50 8.72 -3.73
C GLY A 59 3.09 9.89 -2.93
N GLY A 60 3.90 9.59 -1.92
CA GLY A 60 4.67 10.59 -1.17
C GLY A 60 5.66 11.37 -2.04
N GLN A 61 6.36 10.72 -2.98
CA GLN A 61 7.24 11.43 -3.93
C GLN A 61 6.46 12.40 -4.82
N TYR A 62 5.28 12.02 -5.31
CA TYR A 62 4.43 12.91 -6.10
C TYR A 62 3.93 14.11 -5.28
N ARG A 63 3.45 13.85 -4.06
CA ARG A 63 3.01 14.91 -3.13
C ARG A 63 4.13 15.91 -2.87
N ALA A 64 5.31 15.42 -2.48
CA ALA A 64 6.48 16.26 -2.21
C ALA A 64 6.94 17.04 -3.46
N ALA A 65 6.87 16.42 -4.65
CA ALA A 65 7.22 17.09 -5.90
C ALA A 65 6.25 18.24 -6.23
N ILE A 66 4.94 18.02 -6.07
CA ILE A 66 3.91 19.05 -6.30
C ILE A 66 4.05 20.18 -5.28
N GLU A 67 4.28 19.87 -4.01
CA GLU A 67 4.54 20.87 -2.97
C GLU A 67 5.80 21.67 -3.25
N SER A 68 6.88 21.00 -3.67
CA SER A 68 8.13 21.65 -4.06
C SER A 68 7.96 22.58 -5.26
N TYR A 69 7.18 22.16 -6.26
CA TYR A 69 6.84 22.97 -7.43
C TYR A 69 6.05 24.23 -7.03
N PHE A 70 5.02 24.05 -6.19
CA PHE A 70 4.21 25.16 -5.69
C PHE A 70 5.05 26.17 -4.89
N ASN A 71 5.93 25.69 -4.00
CA ASN A 71 6.79 26.52 -3.17
C ASN A 71 7.95 27.16 -3.96
N GLY A 72 8.35 26.56 -5.08
CA GLY A 72 9.46 27.03 -5.90
C GLY A 72 9.14 28.31 -6.67
N THR A 73 7.87 28.60 -6.97
CA THR A 73 7.45 29.70 -7.86
C THR A 73 8.07 31.04 -7.45
N PRO A 74 9.04 31.59 -8.21
CA PRO A 74 9.74 32.81 -7.85
C PRO A 74 8.83 34.02 -8.14
N MET A 75 8.35 34.68 -7.09
CA MET A 75 7.64 35.97 -7.13
C MET A 75 6.43 36.02 -8.09
N GLY A 76 5.26 35.51 -7.64
CA GLY A 76 4.01 35.60 -8.39
C GLY A 76 2.85 34.79 -7.78
N VAL A 77 1.73 34.69 -8.51
CA VAL A 77 0.60 33.81 -8.16
C VAL A 77 1.11 32.37 -8.15
N LYS A 78 1.10 31.73 -6.97
CA LYS A 78 1.54 30.35 -6.84
C LYS A 78 0.63 29.44 -7.68
N GLN A 79 1.20 28.69 -8.61
CA GLN A 79 0.46 27.82 -9.53
C GLN A 79 0.89 26.37 -9.36
N LEU A 80 -0.08 25.46 -9.46
CA LEU A 80 0.18 24.03 -9.56
C LEU A 80 0.59 23.66 -11.00
N PRO A 81 1.31 22.54 -11.17
CA PRO A 81 1.73 22.08 -12.48
C PRO A 81 0.50 21.70 -13.33
N LEU A 82 0.55 22.00 -14.63
CA LEU A 82 -0.52 21.58 -15.57
C LEU A 82 -0.24 20.20 -16.15
N LYS A 83 1.04 19.81 -16.18
CA LYS A 83 1.53 18.59 -16.79
C LYS A 83 2.48 17.87 -15.86
N LEU A 84 2.58 16.55 -16.02
CA LEU A 84 3.50 15.74 -15.22
C LEU A 84 4.96 16.06 -15.55
N GLU A 85 5.23 16.43 -16.81
CA GLU A 85 6.56 16.79 -17.29
C GLU A 85 7.12 18.01 -16.56
N ASP A 86 6.25 18.94 -16.14
CA ASP A 86 6.65 20.13 -15.36
C ASP A 86 7.24 19.75 -13.99
N LEU A 87 6.88 18.59 -13.44
CA LEU A 87 7.44 18.07 -12.19
C LEU A 87 8.83 17.45 -12.41
N ILE A 88 9.07 16.86 -13.58
CA ILE A 88 10.35 16.22 -13.91
C ILE A 88 11.39 17.26 -14.31
N GLU A 89 10.99 18.26 -15.09
CA GLU A 89 11.90 19.31 -15.54
C GLU A 89 11.18 20.66 -15.56
N ASP A 90 11.38 21.44 -14.51
CA ASP A 90 10.88 22.80 -14.45
C ASP A 90 11.86 23.76 -15.15
N LYS A 91 11.44 24.24 -16.33
CA LYS A 91 12.17 25.20 -17.18
C LYS A 91 11.84 26.66 -16.87
N ARG A 92 11.02 26.93 -15.85
CA ARG A 92 10.68 28.31 -15.43
C ARG A 92 11.85 29.03 -14.77
N PHE A 93 12.86 28.29 -14.32
CA PHE A 93 14.06 28.84 -13.71
C PHE A 93 15.21 28.94 -14.73
N PRO A 94 16.12 29.91 -14.54
CA PRO A 94 17.35 30.02 -15.34
C PRO A 94 18.21 28.73 -15.32
N LYS A 95 18.14 27.98 -14.22
CA LYS A 95 18.69 26.62 -14.11
C LYS A 95 17.53 25.64 -13.94
N PRO A 96 17.38 24.62 -14.82
CA PRO A 96 16.30 23.65 -14.72
C PRO A 96 16.27 23.02 -13.32
N ARG A 97 15.09 23.04 -12.68
CA ARG A 97 14.88 22.37 -11.38
C ARG A 97 14.10 21.09 -11.60
N ARG A 98 14.53 20.02 -10.95
CA ARG A 98 13.87 18.72 -11.00
C ARG A 98 13.20 18.44 -9.66
N HIS A 99 11.87 18.39 -9.64
CA HIS A 99 11.09 18.11 -8.44
C HIS A 99 10.81 16.60 -8.28
N LEU A 100 10.70 15.89 -9.41
CA LEU A 100 10.48 14.45 -9.47
C LEU A 100 11.60 13.78 -10.27
N ARG A 101 12.17 12.68 -9.75
CA ARG A 101 13.29 12.00 -10.44
C ARG A 101 12.89 11.37 -11.77
N LYS A 102 11.70 10.76 -11.82
CA LYS A 102 11.10 10.10 -12.99
C LYS A 102 9.59 9.98 -12.78
N ALA A 103 8.82 9.83 -13.85
CA ALA A 103 7.44 9.37 -13.73
C ALA A 103 7.44 7.93 -13.21
N TYR A 104 6.82 7.70 -12.06
CA TYR A 104 6.66 6.37 -11.49
C TYR A 104 5.37 5.73 -12.02
N THR A 105 5.40 4.41 -12.16
CA THR A 105 4.23 3.59 -12.52
C THR A 105 3.48 3.18 -11.26
N ASP A 106 2.24 2.76 -11.42
CA ASP A 106 1.42 2.20 -10.36
C ASP A 106 1.95 0.79 -9.98
N PRO A 107 2.48 0.58 -8.76
CA PRO A 107 2.98 -0.73 -8.33
C PRO A 107 1.85 -1.76 -8.16
N MET A 108 0.60 -1.31 -7.95
CA MET A 108 -0.57 -2.18 -7.91
C MET A 108 -1.05 -2.56 -9.31
N THR A 109 -0.76 -1.73 -10.31
CA THR A 109 -1.16 -1.94 -11.70
C THR A 109 0.04 -1.85 -12.63
N PRO A 110 0.83 -2.94 -12.75
CA PRO A 110 2.09 -2.93 -13.49
C PRO A 110 1.92 -2.39 -14.91
N GLY A 111 2.80 -1.45 -15.28
CA GLY A 111 2.81 -0.85 -16.63
C GLY A 111 1.79 0.26 -16.85
N LYS A 112 0.94 0.59 -15.88
CA LYS A 112 0.07 1.77 -15.94
C LYS A 112 0.66 2.92 -15.10
N PRO A 113 0.54 4.18 -15.54
CA PRO A 113 0.84 5.32 -14.69
C PRO A 113 -0.22 5.46 -13.60
N LEU A 114 0.11 6.18 -12.52
CA LEU A 114 -0.89 6.61 -11.55
C LEU A 114 -1.86 7.59 -12.22
N GLU A 115 -3.11 7.56 -11.78
CA GLU A 115 -4.12 8.49 -12.26
C GLU A 115 -3.88 9.87 -11.65
N LEU A 116 -3.83 10.89 -12.51
CA LEU A 116 -3.60 12.27 -12.09
C LEU A 116 -4.91 12.88 -11.61
N LEU A 117 -4.92 13.41 -10.39
CA LEU A 117 -6.04 14.16 -9.85
C LEU A 117 -5.93 15.61 -10.33
N MET A 118 -6.88 16.02 -11.16
CA MET A 118 -6.95 17.37 -11.70
C MET A 118 -7.99 18.23 -10.98
N GLN A 119 -7.62 19.46 -10.64
CA GLN A 119 -8.53 20.50 -10.21
C GLN A 119 -8.55 21.59 -11.29
N GLY A 120 -9.59 21.57 -12.12
CA GLY A 120 -9.68 22.39 -13.32
C GLY A 120 -8.60 21.98 -14.33
N ARG A 121 -7.52 22.74 -14.40
CA ARG A 121 -6.39 22.52 -15.32
C ARG A 121 -5.07 22.17 -14.61
N GLN A 122 -5.10 22.08 -13.29
CA GLN A 122 -3.93 21.90 -12.44
C GLN A 122 -3.93 20.50 -11.82
N ILE A 123 -2.75 19.88 -11.76
CA ILE A 123 -2.55 18.59 -11.10
C ILE A 123 -2.36 18.84 -9.60
N ILE A 124 -3.31 18.38 -8.80
CA ILE A 124 -3.29 18.52 -7.33
C ILE A 124 -2.72 17.30 -6.62
N GLY A 125 -2.66 16.16 -7.31
CA GLY A 125 -2.25 14.90 -6.71
C GLY A 125 -2.34 13.72 -7.67
N VAL A 126 -2.17 12.54 -7.11
CA VAL A 126 -2.26 11.27 -7.84
C VAL A 126 -3.02 10.21 -7.02
N ARG A 127 -3.56 9.20 -7.69
CA ARG A 127 -4.13 8.00 -7.06
C ARG A 127 -3.82 6.74 -7.87
N SER A 128 -3.89 5.58 -7.23
CA SER A 128 -3.86 4.30 -7.95
C SER A 128 -5.19 4.06 -8.68
N THR A 129 -5.17 3.27 -9.75
CA THR A 129 -6.40 2.79 -10.42
C THR A 129 -6.86 1.43 -9.93
N SER A 130 -6.11 0.83 -8.99
CA SER A 130 -6.38 -0.49 -8.46
C SER A 130 -7.58 -0.47 -7.51
N GLY A 131 -8.47 -1.45 -7.67
CA GLY A 131 -9.59 -1.72 -6.78
C GLY A 131 -9.27 -2.69 -5.64
N GLY A 132 -7.99 -3.01 -5.42
CA GLY A 132 -7.58 -3.88 -4.31
C GLY A 132 -7.82 -3.26 -2.94
N GLU A 133 -8.10 -4.10 -1.93
CA GLU A 133 -8.27 -3.66 -0.54
C GLU A 133 -6.90 -3.41 0.12
N PRO A 134 -6.70 -2.26 0.78
CA PRO A 134 -5.47 -1.96 1.51
C PRO A 134 -5.34 -2.80 2.78
N PHE A 135 -4.15 -3.31 3.06
CA PHE A 135 -3.87 -3.98 4.33
C PHE A 135 -3.51 -3.00 5.44
N ARG A 136 -2.88 -1.88 5.08
CA ARG A 136 -2.46 -0.85 6.03
C ARG A 136 -3.64 0.04 6.38
N ARG A 137 -3.95 0.11 7.67
CA ARG A 137 -4.97 1.01 8.24
C ARG A 137 -4.40 2.03 9.22
N SER A 138 -3.08 2.01 9.45
CA SER A 138 -2.42 2.88 10.42
C SER A 138 -0.95 3.15 10.07
N GLY A 139 -0.38 4.19 10.67
CA GLY A 139 1.02 4.60 10.45
C GLY A 139 1.23 5.32 9.13
N PHE A 140 0.25 6.13 8.73
CA PHE A 140 0.31 7.04 7.60
C PHE A 140 1.01 8.36 7.99
N GLU A 141 1.57 9.06 7.01
CA GLU A 141 2.22 10.35 7.26
C GLU A 141 1.18 11.48 7.44
N ALA A 142 1.64 12.64 7.93
CA ALA A 142 0.80 13.82 8.04
C ALA A 142 0.20 14.21 6.67
N GLY A 143 -1.13 14.29 6.58
CA GLY A 143 -1.87 14.54 5.34
C GLY A 143 -2.47 13.29 4.68
N GLU A 144 -2.17 12.10 5.19
CA GLU A 144 -2.65 10.80 4.66
C GLU A 144 -3.64 10.09 5.61
N GLU A 145 -4.10 10.79 6.64
CA GLU A 145 -4.96 10.25 7.71
C GLU A 145 -6.24 9.58 7.16
N LYS A 146 -6.77 10.11 6.05
CA LYS A 146 -7.98 9.59 5.39
C LYS A 146 -7.78 8.23 4.72
N PHE A 147 -6.55 7.75 4.61
CA PHE A 147 -6.26 6.45 4.00
C PHE A 147 -6.61 5.29 4.93
N ALA A 148 -6.72 5.54 6.25
CA ALA A 148 -7.12 4.53 7.23
C ALA A 148 -8.54 3.99 7.01
N ASP A 149 -9.43 4.85 6.51
CA ASP A 149 -10.84 4.52 6.27
C ASP A 149 -11.13 4.12 4.81
N ALA A 150 -10.09 4.07 3.98
CA ALA A 150 -10.23 3.76 2.56
C ALA A 150 -10.55 2.28 2.34
N VAL A 151 -11.49 2.02 1.43
CA VAL A 151 -11.90 0.65 1.07
C VAL A 151 -11.01 0.10 -0.04
N THR A 152 -10.49 0.97 -0.91
CA THR A 152 -9.65 0.57 -2.05
C THR A 152 -8.39 1.42 -2.19
N TYR A 153 -7.36 0.90 -2.86
CA TYR A 153 -6.18 1.69 -3.23
C TYR A 153 -6.51 2.90 -4.12
N GLY A 154 -7.62 2.87 -4.86
CA GLY A 154 -8.11 4.03 -5.62
C GLY A 154 -8.66 5.17 -4.77
N ASP A 155 -9.00 4.90 -3.51
CA ASP A 155 -9.41 5.92 -2.54
C ASP A 155 -8.21 6.62 -1.89
N TRP A 156 -7.02 6.05 -2.01
CA TRP A 156 -5.77 6.68 -1.58
C TRP A 156 -5.38 7.79 -2.55
N ARG A 157 -5.82 9.00 -2.21
CA ARG A 157 -5.58 10.22 -2.97
C ARG A 157 -4.43 11.00 -2.36
N PHE A 158 -3.26 10.90 -2.99
CA PHE A 158 -2.07 11.64 -2.59
C PHE A 158 -2.16 13.07 -3.11
N VAL A 159 -2.77 13.97 -2.33
CA VAL A 159 -2.99 15.37 -2.69
C VAL A 159 -1.97 16.25 -1.96
N ALA A 160 -1.37 17.20 -2.68
CA ALA A 160 -0.46 18.18 -2.10
C ALA A 160 -1.20 19.12 -1.15
N ASN A 161 -0.63 19.40 0.02
CA ASN A 161 -1.21 20.33 0.98
C ASN A 161 -0.86 21.78 0.63
N VAL A 162 -1.47 22.27 -0.45
CA VAL A 162 -1.24 23.61 -0.99
C VAL A 162 -1.75 24.73 -0.05
N ARG A 163 -2.68 24.40 0.85
CA ARG A 163 -3.36 25.34 1.74
C ARG A 163 -2.63 25.56 3.08
N SER A 164 -1.84 24.60 3.56
CA SER A 164 -1.20 24.65 4.89
C SER A 164 0.08 25.47 4.93
N VAL A 165 0.77 25.66 3.79
CA VAL A 165 1.94 26.56 3.70
C VAL A 165 1.59 28.05 3.68
N ALA A 166 0.30 28.41 3.74
CA ALA A 166 -0.16 29.79 3.92
C ALA A 166 -0.11 30.28 5.38
N SER A 167 0.32 29.45 6.34
CA SER A 167 0.72 29.90 7.68
C SER A 167 2.22 29.73 7.88
N PRO A 168 3.05 30.70 7.46
CA PRO A 168 4.39 30.86 8.02
C PRO A 168 4.20 31.39 9.45
N GLY A 169 4.02 30.50 10.44
CA GLY A 169 3.77 30.93 11.81
C GLY A 169 3.77 29.87 12.91
N ALA A 170 4.04 28.61 12.60
CA ALA A 170 4.18 27.56 13.62
C ALA A 170 5.51 26.81 13.53
N ALA A 171 6.56 27.49 13.03
CA ALA A 171 7.93 27.07 13.26
C ALA A 171 8.37 27.60 14.64
N SER A 172 8.36 26.71 15.63
CA SER A 172 9.36 26.63 16.69
C SER A 172 9.75 27.94 17.36
N ALA A 173 8.96 28.39 18.34
CA ALA A 173 9.51 29.26 19.39
C ALA A 173 10.52 28.43 20.21
N PRO A 174 11.76 28.90 20.38
CA PRO A 174 12.76 28.20 21.17
C PRO A 174 12.37 28.30 22.65
N ALA A 175 12.39 27.18 23.35
CA ALA A 175 12.39 27.15 24.80
C ALA A 175 13.72 27.72 25.30
N ALA A 176 13.84 29.05 25.32
CA ALA A 176 14.93 29.77 25.93
C ALA A 176 14.49 30.22 27.33
N ALA A 177 15.11 29.58 28.31
CA ALA A 177 15.40 30.02 29.67
C ALA A 177 14.79 31.37 30.12
N GLY A 178 13.85 31.28 31.07
CA GLY A 178 13.42 32.39 31.91
C GLY A 178 13.42 31.94 33.36
N ALA A 179 14.61 31.90 33.97
CA ALA A 179 14.77 31.74 35.41
C ALA A 179 14.02 32.88 36.13
N SER A 180 12.96 32.55 36.86
CA SER A 180 12.28 33.48 37.75
C SER A 180 12.61 33.09 39.18
N ALA A 181 13.64 33.72 39.74
CA ALA A 181 13.90 33.71 41.17
C ALA A 181 12.83 34.55 41.89
N PRO A 182 12.33 34.16 43.08
CA PRO A 182 11.46 35.03 43.86
C PRO A 182 12.30 36.02 44.66
N VAL A 183 12.16 37.31 44.35
CA VAL A 183 12.57 38.40 45.26
C VAL A 183 11.36 38.77 46.12
N THR A 184 11.32 38.24 47.34
CA THR A 184 10.41 38.70 48.39
C THR A 184 11.02 39.97 48.99
N GLY A 185 10.55 41.13 48.52
CA GLY A 185 10.82 42.44 49.11
C GLY A 185 9.55 43.02 49.73
N ALA A 186 9.64 43.29 51.03
CA ALA A 186 8.81 44.24 51.80
C ALA A 186 8.57 45.55 51.00
N GLN A 187 7.49 46.33 51.12
CA GLN A 187 6.75 46.90 52.27
C GLN A 187 5.60 47.78 51.64
N PRO A 188 4.86 48.71 52.30
CA PRO A 188 5.02 49.39 53.60
C PRO A 188 4.18 48.83 54.77
#